data_AF-A0A946H082-F1
#
_entry.id   AF-A0A946H082-F1
#
_cell.length_a   1.000
_cell.length_b   1.000
_cell.length_c   1.000
_cell.angle_alpha   90.00
_cell.angle_beta   90.00
_cell.angle_gamma   90.00
#
_symmetry.space_group_name_H-M   'P 1'
#
loop_
_entity.id
_entity.type
_entity.pdbx_description
1 polymer ?
#
loop_
_entity_poly.entity_id
_entity_poly.type
_entity_poly.pdbx_seq_one_letter_code
_entity_poly.pdbx_strand_id
1 'polypeptide(L)'
;MSVSTDGGEDVASATQPGANSRLVTRLRAYMSERFPLLGHGVLIFSFYSSNQFLAHALGRPGEAMQYDFSSLCGYLTILCFFLHLRIFDDHKDYAADCRHFPQRVLQRGVVTLGELKVLGGIAIVLEFAFAAICGPAALIAVLAAFCFSLLMLKEFFVADWLKRRFLVYASVHMLIMPLLAMIVYSFATGEFLWDAPQWFWLYSFVGFFVAFNWEVSRKIRAPEEEIDGVDSYTRLFGTYGAAYLVLVIRVIDTGLVTLVGLHLGLSAWFYVLLVLLFMVCMVGFFQFRFQTSPTTAHRMEIYAGIYIFAFDLALAIELGRTYGIQFSGAL
;
A
#
# COMPACT_ATOMS: atom_id res chain seq x y z
N MET A 1 18.16 -52.67 -6.25
CA MET A 1 19.18 -51.60 -6.21
C MET A 1 18.44 -50.28 -6.13
N SER A 2 18.47 -49.73 -4.92
CA SER A 2 17.91 -48.46 -4.49
C SER A 2 18.61 -47.27 -5.15
N VAL A 3 17.85 -46.30 -5.63
CA VAL A 3 18.15 -44.88 -5.37
C VAL A 3 16.83 -44.15 -5.20
N SER A 4 16.44 -44.01 -3.94
CA SER A 4 15.51 -43.00 -3.44
C SER A 4 16.23 -41.66 -3.48
N THR A 5 15.75 -40.70 -4.28
CA THR A 5 16.08 -39.28 -4.09
C THR A 5 14.97 -38.67 -3.28
N ASP A 6 15.08 -38.87 -1.97
CA ASP A 6 14.46 -38.02 -0.97
C ASP A 6 15.27 -36.71 -0.98
N GLY A 7 14.62 -35.64 -1.41
CA GLY A 7 15.17 -34.30 -1.57
C GLY A 7 14.12 -33.28 -1.21
N GLY A 8 13.37 -33.55 -0.12
CA GLY A 8 12.62 -32.53 0.57
C GLY A 8 13.62 -31.53 1.12
N GLU A 9 13.68 -30.36 0.51
CA GLU A 9 14.30 -29.19 1.12
C GLU A 9 13.53 -28.89 2.41
N ASP A 10 14.11 -29.35 3.52
CA ASP A 10 13.87 -28.86 4.87
C ASP A 10 14.17 -27.36 4.90
N VAL A 11 13.21 -26.56 4.43
CA VAL A 11 13.05 -25.19 4.92
C VAL A 11 12.64 -25.34 6.37
N ALA A 12 13.65 -25.36 7.24
CA ALA A 12 13.56 -25.44 8.69
C ALA A 12 12.20 -24.91 9.18
N SER A 13 11.34 -25.81 9.65
CA SER A 13 10.12 -25.44 10.33
C SER A 13 10.52 -24.69 11.60
N ALA A 14 10.67 -23.37 11.50
CA ALA A 14 10.83 -22.53 12.66
C ALA A 14 9.62 -22.82 13.55
N THR A 15 9.87 -23.42 14.72
CA THR A 15 8.84 -23.81 15.68
C THR A 15 7.94 -22.60 15.91
N GLN A 16 6.73 -22.62 15.34
CA GLN A 16 5.88 -21.45 15.41
C GLN A 16 5.54 -21.17 16.88
N PRO A 17 5.70 -19.92 17.35
CA PRO A 17 5.59 -19.62 18.77
C PRO A 17 4.20 -19.98 19.28
N GLY A 18 4.16 -20.65 20.43
CA GLY A 18 2.92 -20.92 21.15
C GLY A 18 2.51 -19.73 22.04
N ALA A 19 1.31 -19.80 22.60
CA ALA A 19 0.78 -18.76 23.51
C ALA A 19 1.70 -18.46 24.72
N ASN A 20 2.50 -19.44 25.16
CA ASN A 20 3.43 -19.31 26.28
C ASN A 20 4.78 -18.66 25.93
N SER A 21 5.01 -18.30 24.67
CA SER A 21 6.24 -17.61 24.25
C SER A 21 6.30 -16.17 24.77
N ARG A 22 7.49 -15.58 24.79
CA ARG A 22 7.66 -14.15 25.14
C ARG A 22 6.82 -13.28 24.21
N LEU A 23 6.25 -12.19 24.75
CA LEU A 23 5.41 -11.26 23.99
C LEU A 23 6.10 -10.76 22.71
N VAL A 24 7.38 -10.40 22.79
CA VAL A 24 8.16 -9.94 21.62
C VAL A 24 8.20 -11.00 20.51
N THR A 25 8.37 -12.27 20.85
CA THR A 25 8.38 -13.38 19.88
C THR A 25 7.02 -13.57 19.23
N ARG A 26 5.95 -13.47 20.03
CA ARG A 26 4.55 -13.59 19.58
C ARG A 26 4.17 -12.43 18.64
N LEU A 27 4.50 -11.20 19.03
CA LEU A 27 4.32 -10.01 18.19
C LEU A 27 5.17 -10.07 16.92
N ARG A 28 6.41 -10.57 16.99
CA ARG A 28 7.24 -10.76 15.79
C ARG A 28 6.61 -11.75 14.81
N ALA A 29 6.02 -12.84 15.30
CA ALA A 29 5.30 -13.79 14.45
C ALA A 29 4.09 -13.14 13.77
N TYR A 30 3.32 -12.36 14.53
CA TYR A 30 2.22 -11.56 13.99
C TYR A 30 2.71 -10.57 12.91
N MET A 31 3.78 -9.81 13.20
CA MET A 31 4.35 -8.87 12.24
C MET A 31 4.84 -9.58 10.99
N SER A 32 5.53 -10.73 11.11
CA SER A 32 5.98 -11.47 9.92
C SER A 32 4.83 -11.99 9.04
N GLU A 33 3.66 -12.27 9.62
CA GLU A 33 2.51 -12.75 8.86
C GLU A 33 1.65 -11.61 8.28
N ARG A 34 1.34 -10.60 9.09
CA ARG A 34 0.33 -9.57 8.77
C ARG A 34 0.92 -8.24 8.31
N PHE A 35 2.15 -7.95 8.72
CA PHE A 35 2.85 -6.70 8.40
C PHE A 35 4.37 -6.91 8.27
N PRO A 36 4.85 -7.71 7.28
CA PRO A 36 6.28 -7.93 7.06
C PRO A 36 7.04 -6.60 6.97
N LEU A 37 7.82 -6.28 7.99
CA LEU A 37 8.40 -4.94 8.17
C LEU A 37 9.32 -4.53 7.02
N LEU A 38 10.10 -5.47 6.48
CA LEU A 38 11.00 -5.16 5.37
C LEU A 38 10.22 -4.80 4.10
N GLY A 39 9.21 -5.61 3.74
CA GLY A 39 8.39 -5.36 2.55
C GLY A 39 7.58 -4.07 2.66
N HIS A 40 6.93 -3.85 3.81
CA HIS A 40 6.17 -2.63 4.06
C HIS A 40 7.08 -1.41 4.15
N GLY A 41 8.22 -1.51 4.84
CA GLY A 41 9.18 -0.41 4.99
C GLY A 41 9.74 0.04 3.65
N VAL A 42 10.14 -0.89 2.78
CA VAL A 42 10.65 -0.56 1.43
C VAL A 42 9.57 0.07 0.55
N LEU A 43 8.35 -0.49 0.55
CA LEU A 43 7.24 0.05 -0.22
C LEU A 43 6.83 1.45 0.26
N ILE A 44 6.68 1.62 1.58
CA ILE A 44 6.31 2.90 2.19
C ILE A 44 7.42 3.93 1.98
N PHE A 45 8.69 3.52 2.03
CA PHE A 45 9.80 4.42 1.73
C PHE A 45 9.71 4.90 0.28
N SER A 46 9.49 4.01 -0.71
CA SER A 46 9.34 4.42 -2.10
C SER A 46 8.18 5.40 -2.30
N PHE A 47 7.01 5.10 -1.74
CA PHE A 47 5.82 5.97 -1.78
C PHE A 47 6.09 7.32 -1.10
N TYR A 48 6.70 7.32 0.07
CA TYR A 48 6.98 8.53 0.83
C TYR A 48 7.98 9.43 0.09
N SER A 49 9.09 8.87 -0.40
CA SER A 49 10.10 9.57 -1.17
C SER A 49 9.55 10.17 -2.45
N SER A 50 8.72 9.43 -3.20
CA SER A 50 8.13 9.91 -4.45
C SER A 50 7.21 11.11 -4.21
N ASN A 51 6.33 11.01 -3.21
CA ASN A 51 5.37 12.06 -2.86
C ASN A 51 6.07 13.28 -2.23
N GLN A 52 7.07 13.08 -1.37
CA GLN A 52 7.82 14.19 -0.77
C GLN A 52 8.57 14.99 -1.82
N PHE A 53 9.29 14.32 -2.72
CA PHE A 53 10.04 15.01 -3.77
C PHE A 53 9.11 15.72 -4.74
N LEU A 54 7.97 15.13 -5.05
CA LEU A 54 6.96 15.78 -5.85
C LEU A 54 6.38 17.03 -5.15
N ALA A 55 6.11 16.94 -3.85
CA ALA A 55 5.63 18.07 -3.06
C ALA A 55 6.65 19.23 -3.06
N HIS A 56 7.94 18.94 -2.94
CA HIS A 56 9.00 19.94 -3.06
C HIS A 56 9.08 20.52 -4.48
N ALA A 57 9.09 19.68 -5.51
CA ALA A 57 9.19 20.15 -6.89
C ALA A 57 8.03 21.09 -7.29
N LEU A 58 6.82 20.83 -6.77
CA LEU A 58 5.64 21.64 -7.05
C LEU A 58 5.46 22.84 -6.10
N GLY A 59 5.83 22.71 -4.83
CA GLY A 59 5.62 23.73 -3.80
C GLY A 59 6.80 24.69 -3.59
N ARG A 60 8.03 24.24 -3.90
CA ARG A 60 9.28 24.99 -3.72
C ARG A 60 10.19 24.80 -4.95
N PRO A 61 9.78 25.33 -6.11
CA PRO A 61 10.51 25.11 -7.36
C PRO A 61 11.94 25.67 -7.27
N GLY A 62 12.92 24.86 -7.66
CA GLY A 62 14.33 25.25 -7.69
C GLY A 62 15.13 24.95 -6.41
N GLU A 63 14.48 24.50 -5.34
CA GLU A 63 15.17 23.96 -4.17
C GLU A 63 15.61 22.51 -4.40
N ALA A 64 16.73 22.12 -3.78
CA ALA A 64 17.18 20.73 -3.79
C ALA A 64 16.22 19.84 -3.00
N MET A 65 16.08 18.59 -3.41
CA MET A 65 15.32 17.59 -2.66
C MET A 65 16.04 17.31 -1.34
N GLN A 66 15.34 17.34 -0.22
CA GLN A 66 15.97 17.14 1.09
C GLN A 66 15.44 15.89 1.77
N TYR A 67 16.33 15.16 2.42
CA TYR A 67 15.96 14.28 3.53
C TYR A 67 16.44 14.92 4.83
N ASP A 68 15.49 15.21 5.70
CA ASP A 68 15.70 15.85 6.98
C ASP A 68 14.97 15.09 8.10
N PHE A 69 14.96 15.66 9.30
CA PHE A 69 14.24 15.08 10.44
C PHE A 69 12.72 14.98 10.19
N SER A 70 12.12 15.98 9.53
CA SER A 70 10.69 15.93 9.15
C SER A 70 10.40 14.75 8.22
N SER A 71 11.30 14.48 7.28
CA SER A 71 11.23 13.36 6.35
C SER A 71 11.22 12.01 7.08
N LEU A 72 12.09 11.86 8.09
CA LEU A 72 12.12 10.65 8.92
C LEU A 72 10.84 10.50 9.73
N CYS A 73 10.37 11.60 10.36
CA CYS A 73 9.12 11.61 11.11
C CYS A 73 7.93 11.27 10.23
N GLY A 74 7.82 11.85 9.04
CA GLY A 74 6.75 11.56 8.08
C GLY A 74 6.77 10.11 7.60
N TYR A 75 7.94 9.57 7.26
CA TYR A 75 8.09 8.16 6.90
C TYR A 75 7.62 7.23 8.03
N LEU A 76 8.07 7.48 9.27
CA LEU A 76 7.65 6.71 10.44
C LEU A 76 6.16 6.86 10.74
N THR A 77 5.58 8.05 10.53
CA THR A 77 4.14 8.28 10.63
C THR A 77 3.37 7.42 9.64
N ILE A 78 3.75 7.40 8.36
CA ILE A 78 3.06 6.56 7.36
C ILE A 78 3.23 5.08 7.70
N LEU A 79 4.42 4.64 8.15
CA LEU A 79 4.66 3.27 8.60
C LEU A 79 3.74 2.88 9.77
N CYS A 80 3.62 3.73 10.78
CA CYS A 80 2.71 3.54 11.91
C CYS A 80 1.25 3.53 11.44
N PHE A 81 0.86 4.43 10.53
CA PHE A 81 -0.49 4.53 10.01
C PHE A 81 -0.93 3.25 9.30
N PHE A 82 -0.08 2.68 8.42
CA PHE A 82 -0.36 1.40 7.77
C PHE A 82 -0.46 0.23 8.77
N LEU A 83 0.35 0.23 9.84
CA LEU A 83 0.25 -0.76 10.92
C LEU A 83 -1.06 -0.61 11.70
N HIS A 84 -1.45 0.62 12.02
CA HIS A 84 -2.73 0.97 12.65
C HIS A 84 -3.90 0.47 11.79
N LEU A 85 -3.93 0.76 10.49
CA LEU A 85 -4.97 0.27 9.59
C LEU A 85 -5.04 -1.27 9.57
N ARG A 86 -3.89 -1.95 9.53
CA ARG A 86 -3.84 -3.42 9.59
C ARG A 86 -4.47 -3.95 10.88
N ILE A 87 -4.15 -3.33 12.02
CA ILE A 87 -4.71 -3.72 13.32
C ILE A 87 -6.22 -3.46 13.37
N PHE A 88 -6.69 -2.37 12.78
CA PHE A 88 -8.12 -2.08 12.67
C PHE A 88 -8.86 -3.16 11.88
N ASP A 89 -8.33 -3.54 10.72
CA ASP A 89 -8.89 -4.63 9.92
C ASP A 89 -8.89 -5.95 10.69
N ASP A 90 -7.82 -6.28 11.42
CA ASP A 90 -7.76 -7.51 12.22
C ASP A 90 -8.80 -7.56 13.35
N HIS A 91 -9.18 -6.41 13.93
CA HIS A 91 -10.29 -6.34 14.89
C HIS A 91 -11.65 -6.43 14.21
N LYS A 92 -11.82 -5.74 13.09
CA LYS A 92 -13.06 -5.68 12.31
C LYS A 92 -13.42 -7.05 11.74
N ASP A 93 -12.42 -7.76 11.19
CA ASP A 93 -12.60 -8.99 10.44
C ASP A 93 -12.39 -10.26 11.29
N TYR A 94 -12.06 -10.12 12.58
CA TYR A 94 -11.71 -11.24 13.48
C TYR A 94 -12.70 -12.41 13.41
N ALA A 95 -14.01 -12.15 13.52
CA ALA A 95 -15.03 -13.20 13.53
C ALA A 95 -15.16 -13.92 12.19
N ALA A 96 -14.98 -13.22 11.07
CA ALA A 96 -14.96 -13.82 9.75
C ALA A 96 -13.67 -14.62 9.53
N ASP A 97 -12.53 -14.09 9.96
CA ASP A 97 -11.23 -14.74 9.87
C ASP A 97 -11.14 -16.00 10.74
N CYS A 98 -11.78 -16.07 11.90
CA CYS A 98 -11.86 -17.31 12.70
C CYS A 98 -12.53 -18.46 11.93
N ARG A 99 -13.44 -18.16 11.00
CA ARG A 99 -14.16 -19.16 10.20
C ARG A 99 -13.36 -19.57 8.97
N HIS A 100 -12.75 -18.60 8.28
CA HIS A 100 -12.13 -18.82 6.97
C HIS A 100 -10.61 -19.02 7.03
N PHE A 101 -9.96 -18.54 8.09
CA PHE A 101 -8.51 -18.57 8.25
C PHE A 101 -8.07 -18.93 9.69
N PRO A 102 -8.56 -20.04 10.28
CA PRO A 102 -8.24 -20.44 11.65
C PRO A 102 -6.75 -20.70 11.91
N GLN A 103 -5.96 -20.90 10.86
CA GLN A 103 -4.52 -21.17 10.91
C GLN A 103 -3.64 -19.94 11.21
N ARG A 104 -4.18 -18.72 11.08
CA ARG A 104 -3.42 -17.46 11.29
C ARG A 104 -2.98 -17.29 12.74
N VAL A 105 -1.88 -16.56 12.98
CA VAL A 105 -1.29 -16.33 14.32
C VAL A 105 -2.30 -15.75 15.31
N LEU A 106 -3.10 -14.76 14.89
CA LEU A 106 -4.13 -14.15 15.73
C LEU A 106 -5.27 -15.15 16.05
N GLN A 107 -5.80 -15.84 15.05
CA GLN A 107 -6.91 -16.79 15.20
C GLN A 107 -6.52 -18.02 16.03
N ARG A 108 -5.25 -18.40 16.03
CA ARG A 108 -4.69 -19.45 16.91
C ARG A 108 -4.49 -19.00 18.36
N GLY A 109 -4.72 -17.73 18.67
CA GLY A 109 -4.48 -17.16 20.00
C GLY A 109 -3.01 -17.01 20.35
N VAL A 110 -2.09 -17.06 19.36
CA VAL A 110 -0.67 -16.76 19.60
C VAL A 110 -0.52 -15.28 19.95
N VAL A 111 -1.33 -14.39 19.41
CA VAL A 111 -1.49 -13.01 19.88
C VAL A 111 -2.97 -12.75 20.15
N THR A 112 -3.29 -11.90 21.11
CA THR A 112 -4.66 -11.53 21.48
C THR A 112 -5.07 -10.19 20.89
N LEU A 113 -6.38 -9.97 20.71
CA LEU A 113 -6.91 -8.66 20.31
C LEU A 113 -6.53 -7.56 21.32
N GLY A 114 -6.45 -7.87 22.61
CA GLY A 114 -6.00 -6.92 23.62
C GLY A 114 -4.56 -6.43 23.40
N GLU A 115 -3.65 -7.36 23.07
CA GLU A 115 -2.26 -7.02 22.73
C GLU A 115 -2.18 -6.20 21.43
N LEU A 116 -2.97 -6.56 20.41
CA LEU A 116 -3.04 -5.79 19.17
C LEU A 116 -3.63 -4.39 19.39
N LYS A 117 -4.62 -4.24 20.28
CA LYS A 117 -5.17 -2.94 20.65
C LYS A 117 -4.13 -2.03 21.29
N VAL A 118 -3.26 -2.58 22.15
CA VAL A 118 -2.13 -1.82 22.72
C VAL A 118 -1.13 -1.44 21.62
N LEU A 119 -0.77 -2.37 20.75
CA LEU A 119 0.16 -2.09 19.63
C LEU A 119 -0.39 -1.01 18.69
N GLY A 120 -1.67 -1.07 18.33
CA GLY A 120 -2.33 -0.06 17.50
C GLY A 120 -2.42 1.28 18.21
N GLY A 121 -2.70 1.29 19.51
CA GLY A 121 -2.68 2.52 20.33
C GLY A 121 -1.29 3.17 20.36
N ILE A 122 -0.23 2.38 20.48
CA ILE A 122 1.15 2.88 20.40
C ILE A 122 1.43 3.47 19.01
N ALA A 123 1.03 2.81 17.92
CA ALA A 123 1.19 3.32 16.57
C ALA A 123 0.49 4.69 16.39
N ILE A 124 -0.76 4.81 16.83
CA ILE A 124 -1.51 6.07 16.78
C ILE A 124 -0.83 7.16 17.61
N VAL A 125 -0.37 6.85 18.83
CA VAL A 125 0.36 7.84 19.66
C VAL A 125 1.62 8.33 18.94
N LEU A 126 2.36 7.44 18.29
CA LEU A 126 3.55 7.80 17.51
C LEU A 126 3.21 8.65 16.29
N GLU A 127 2.14 8.33 15.55
CA GLU A 127 1.65 9.14 14.40
C GLU A 127 1.43 10.59 14.83
N PHE A 128 0.68 10.80 15.92
CA PHE A 128 0.38 12.13 16.44
C PHE A 128 1.61 12.81 17.06
N ALA A 129 2.50 12.06 17.72
CA ALA A 129 3.72 12.63 18.30
C ALA A 129 4.66 13.17 17.22
N PHE A 130 4.95 12.38 16.18
CA PHE A 130 5.78 12.81 15.07
C PHE A 130 5.17 14.01 14.33
N ALA A 131 3.86 13.99 14.11
CA ALA A 131 3.17 15.11 13.46
C ALA A 131 3.20 16.39 14.31
N ALA A 132 2.97 16.28 15.62
CA ALA A 132 3.04 17.42 16.53
C ALA A 132 4.44 18.05 16.59
N ILE A 133 5.50 17.22 16.53
CA ILE A 133 6.88 17.70 16.48
C ILE A 133 7.18 18.46 15.17
N CYS A 134 6.61 18.02 14.04
CA CYS A 134 6.86 18.62 12.73
C CYS A 134 5.96 19.83 12.40
N GLY A 135 4.88 20.05 13.17
CA GLY A 135 4.09 21.28 13.13
C GLY A 135 2.58 21.09 12.93
N PRO A 136 1.81 22.19 12.99
CA PRO A 136 0.35 22.14 12.94
C PRO A 136 -0.20 21.58 11.62
N ALA A 137 0.45 21.86 10.49
CA ALA A 137 0.04 21.34 9.19
C ALA A 137 0.08 19.80 9.15
N ALA A 138 1.20 19.21 9.55
CA ALA A 138 1.35 17.76 9.65
C ALA A 138 0.33 17.15 10.62
N LEU A 139 0.12 17.79 11.78
CA LEU A 139 -0.86 17.36 12.78
C LEU A 139 -2.29 17.32 12.23
N ILE A 140 -2.70 18.37 11.49
CA ILE A 140 -4.03 18.43 10.87
C ILE A 140 -4.17 17.39 9.75
N ALA A 141 -3.13 17.17 8.94
CA ALA A 141 -3.15 16.14 7.90
C ALA A 141 -3.30 14.73 8.49
N VAL A 142 -2.54 14.41 9.55
CA VAL A 142 -2.67 13.14 10.29
C VAL A 142 -4.05 13.01 10.92
N LEU A 143 -4.57 14.08 11.54
CA LEU A 143 -5.90 14.08 12.13
C LEU A 143 -6.99 13.80 11.07
N ALA A 144 -6.90 14.41 9.90
CA ALA A 144 -7.84 14.20 8.80
C ALA A 144 -7.84 12.73 8.33
N ALA A 145 -6.66 12.16 8.11
CA ALA A 145 -6.53 10.74 7.73
C ALA A 145 -7.00 9.80 8.86
N PHE A 146 -6.67 10.11 10.12
CA PHE A 146 -7.13 9.36 11.29
C PHE A 146 -8.65 9.36 11.42
N CYS A 147 -9.30 10.52 11.24
CA CYS A 147 -10.77 10.58 11.21
C CYS A 147 -11.33 9.71 10.08
N PHE A 148 -10.70 9.70 8.90
CA PHE A 148 -11.10 8.83 7.80
C PHE A 148 -10.90 7.34 8.13
N SER A 149 -9.81 6.96 8.83
CA SER A 149 -9.60 5.57 9.26
C SER A 149 -10.66 5.10 10.25
N LEU A 150 -11.18 5.99 11.10
CA LEU A 150 -12.33 5.69 11.98
C LEU A 150 -13.62 5.47 11.19
N LEU A 151 -13.85 6.25 10.12
CA LEU A 151 -14.98 6.01 9.21
C LEU A 151 -14.85 4.65 8.54
N MET A 152 -13.66 4.29 8.05
CA MET A 152 -13.39 2.96 7.49
C MET A 152 -13.59 1.84 8.52
N LEU A 153 -13.13 2.03 9.76
CA LEU A 153 -13.33 1.07 10.86
C LEU A 153 -14.82 0.81 11.13
N LYS A 154 -15.67 1.83 10.97
CA LYS A 154 -17.13 1.74 11.09
C LYS A 154 -17.85 1.42 9.78
N GLU A 155 -17.10 1.06 8.73
CA GLU A 155 -17.63 0.79 7.39
C GLU A 155 -18.59 1.91 6.92
N PHE A 156 -18.19 3.16 7.16
CA PHE A 156 -18.94 4.39 6.85
C PHE A 156 -20.37 4.42 7.41
N PHE A 157 -20.65 3.64 8.46
CA PHE A 157 -21.98 3.46 9.07
C PHE A 157 -23.03 2.83 8.13
N VAL A 158 -22.61 2.28 6.99
CA VAL A 158 -23.46 1.66 5.97
C VAL A 158 -22.93 0.29 5.55
N ALA A 159 -22.41 -0.47 6.52
CA ALA A 159 -21.76 -1.77 6.36
C ALA A 159 -22.53 -2.72 5.42
N ASP A 160 -23.81 -3.00 5.71
CA ASP A 160 -24.61 -3.96 4.94
C ASP A 160 -24.83 -3.51 3.48
N TRP A 161 -24.86 -2.20 3.23
CA TRP A 161 -25.01 -1.65 1.88
C TRP A 161 -23.70 -1.72 1.10
N LEU A 162 -22.56 -1.45 1.76
CA LEU A 162 -21.23 -1.52 1.14
C LEU A 162 -20.80 -2.97 0.88
N LYS A 163 -21.02 -3.89 1.82
CA LYS A 163 -20.67 -5.32 1.64
C LYS A 163 -21.35 -5.95 0.43
N ARG A 164 -22.57 -5.51 0.10
CA ARG A 164 -23.30 -5.95 -1.11
C ARG A 164 -22.73 -5.36 -2.41
N ARG A 165 -21.85 -4.36 -2.33
CA ARG A 165 -21.28 -3.62 -3.47
C ARG A 165 -19.76 -3.66 -3.39
N PHE A 166 -19.21 -4.84 -3.62
CA PHE A 166 -17.80 -5.14 -3.51
C PHE A 166 -16.85 -4.11 -4.14
N LEU A 167 -17.12 -3.66 -5.38
CA LEU A 167 -16.32 -2.63 -6.06
C LEU A 167 -16.37 -1.28 -5.33
N VAL A 168 -17.57 -0.85 -4.90
CA VAL A 168 -17.76 0.41 -4.19
C VAL A 168 -17.09 0.33 -2.83
N TYR A 169 -17.22 -0.78 -2.11
CA TYR A 169 -16.55 -1.05 -0.85
C TYR A 169 -15.03 -0.85 -0.99
N ALA A 170 -14.40 -1.51 -1.97
CA ALA A 170 -12.96 -1.36 -2.21
C ALA A 170 -12.59 0.08 -2.56
N SER A 171 -13.36 0.72 -3.45
CA SER A 171 -13.10 2.10 -3.90
C SER A 171 -13.14 3.10 -2.74
N VAL A 172 -14.20 3.11 -1.92
CA VAL A 172 -14.31 4.09 -0.82
C VAL A 172 -13.23 3.90 0.24
N HIS A 173 -12.77 2.67 0.49
CA HIS A 173 -11.67 2.42 1.42
C HIS A 173 -10.33 2.92 0.87
N MET A 174 -10.13 2.90 -0.44
CA MET A 174 -8.89 3.36 -1.08
C MET A 174 -8.73 4.87 -1.16
N LEU A 175 -9.80 5.63 -0.88
CA LEU A 175 -9.72 7.09 -0.74
C LEU A 175 -8.84 7.54 0.44
N ILE A 176 -8.40 6.61 1.29
CA ILE A 176 -7.32 6.87 2.25
C ILE A 176 -5.99 7.22 1.56
N MET A 177 -5.70 6.67 0.37
CA MET A 177 -4.40 6.86 -0.29
C MET A 177 -4.11 8.33 -0.66
N PRO A 178 -5.05 9.11 -1.25
CA PRO A 178 -4.88 10.55 -1.39
C PRO A 178 -4.64 11.28 -0.06
N LEU A 179 -5.31 10.88 1.03
CA LEU A 179 -5.10 11.48 2.35
C LEU A 179 -3.69 11.17 2.89
N LEU A 180 -3.18 9.97 2.67
CA LEU A 180 -1.79 9.64 3.02
C LEU A 180 -0.79 10.48 2.21
N ALA A 181 -1.03 10.71 0.92
CA ALA A 181 -0.20 11.61 0.12
C ALA A 181 -0.23 13.05 0.67
N MET A 182 -1.39 13.50 1.19
CA MET A 182 -1.50 14.81 1.85
C MET A 182 -0.76 14.89 3.19
N ILE A 183 -0.68 13.80 3.95
CA ILE A 183 0.23 13.72 5.10
C ILE A 183 1.67 13.98 4.62
N VAL A 184 2.12 13.26 3.59
CA VAL A 184 3.48 13.44 3.04
C VAL A 184 3.71 14.89 2.61
N TYR A 185 2.75 15.50 1.91
CA TYR A 185 2.82 16.90 1.52
C TYR A 185 3.05 17.84 2.71
N SER A 186 2.26 17.70 3.77
CA SER A 186 2.37 18.57 4.95
C SER A 186 3.65 18.35 5.74
N PHE A 187 4.17 17.11 5.83
CA PHE A 187 5.49 16.86 6.41
C PHE A 187 6.63 17.44 5.55
N ALA A 188 6.54 17.30 4.23
CA ALA A 188 7.56 17.78 3.30
C ALA A 188 7.63 19.31 3.22
N THR A 189 6.47 19.98 3.20
CA THR A 189 6.41 21.42 2.91
C THR A 189 6.17 22.28 4.14
N GLY A 190 5.65 21.71 5.23
CA GLY A 190 5.16 22.47 6.39
C GLY A 190 3.83 23.19 6.14
N GLU A 191 3.24 23.04 4.95
CA GLU A 191 2.00 23.70 4.55
C GLU A 191 0.78 22.81 4.79
N PHE A 192 -0.38 23.43 5.00
CA PHE A 192 -1.61 22.69 5.20
C PHE A 192 -2.06 21.96 3.92
N LEU A 193 -2.74 20.82 4.09
CA LEU A 193 -3.15 19.95 2.99
C LEU A 193 -4.01 20.64 1.91
N TRP A 194 -4.79 21.68 2.24
CA TRP A 194 -5.59 22.42 1.28
C TRP A 194 -4.79 23.41 0.43
N ASP A 195 -3.58 23.76 0.86
CA ASP A 195 -2.65 24.63 0.13
C ASP A 195 -1.82 23.84 -0.91
N ALA A 196 -2.01 22.52 -0.97
CA ALA A 196 -1.33 21.68 -1.95
C ALA A 196 -1.63 22.14 -3.39
N PRO A 197 -0.60 22.24 -4.26
CA PRO A 197 -0.78 22.60 -5.66
C PRO A 197 -1.78 21.66 -6.36
N GLN A 198 -2.52 22.18 -7.34
CA GLN A 198 -3.53 21.40 -8.08
C GLN A 198 -2.95 20.12 -8.71
N TRP A 199 -1.71 20.19 -9.20
CA TRP A 199 -0.99 19.03 -9.74
C TRP A 199 -0.65 17.98 -8.69
N PHE A 200 -0.41 18.40 -7.43
CA PHE A 200 -0.21 17.48 -6.32
C PHE A 200 -1.53 16.79 -5.94
N TRP A 201 -2.64 17.53 -5.90
CA TRP A 201 -3.98 16.95 -5.73
C TRP A 201 -4.27 15.90 -6.79
N LEU A 202 -4.02 16.21 -8.07
CA LEU A 202 -4.19 15.26 -9.16
C LEU A 202 -3.31 14.01 -8.98
N TYR A 203 -2.04 14.21 -8.63
CA TYR A 203 -1.10 13.11 -8.39
C TYR A 203 -1.49 12.24 -7.20
N SER A 204 -2.07 12.80 -6.14
CA SER A 204 -2.47 12.05 -4.94
C SER A 204 -3.44 10.89 -5.26
N PHE A 205 -4.23 11.01 -6.33
CA PHE A 205 -5.11 9.95 -6.83
C PHE A 205 -4.39 8.83 -7.59
N VAL A 206 -3.13 9.01 -8.00
CA VAL A 206 -2.31 7.91 -8.52
C VAL A 206 -2.19 6.82 -7.47
N GLY A 207 -1.95 7.17 -6.20
CA GLY A 207 -1.93 6.21 -5.10
C GLY A 207 -3.23 5.41 -4.95
N PHE A 208 -4.38 6.07 -5.17
CA PHE A 208 -5.69 5.40 -5.22
C PHE A 208 -5.75 4.37 -6.36
N PHE A 209 -5.43 4.77 -7.59
CA PHE A 209 -5.56 3.87 -8.74
C PHE A 209 -4.55 2.72 -8.70
N VAL A 210 -3.32 2.98 -8.25
CA VAL A 210 -2.28 1.97 -8.13
C VAL A 210 -2.63 0.95 -7.05
N ALA A 211 -3.11 1.40 -5.88
CA ALA A 211 -3.61 0.51 -4.85
C ALA A 211 -4.81 -0.30 -5.35
N PHE A 212 -5.74 0.35 -6.07
CA PHE A 212 -6.92 -0.30 -6.64
C PHE A 212 -6.57 -1.34 -7.70
N ASN A 213 -5.60 -1.05 -8.54
CA ASN A 213 -5.06 -1.98 -9.52
C ASN A 213 -4.56 -3.26 -8.84
N TRP A 214 -3.78 -3.11 -7.77
CA TRP A 214 -3.25 -4.24 -7.01
C TRP A 214 -4.35 -5.02 -6.29
N GLU A 215 -5.32 -4.35 -5.67
CA GLU A 215 -6.45 -5.00 -5.00
C GLU A 215 -7.35 -5.78 -5.96
N VAL A 216 -7.57 -5.26 -7.17
CA VAL A 216 -8.27 -6.01 -8.22
C VAL A 216 -7.41 -7.21 -8.63
N SER A 217 -6.13 -7.00 -8.94
CA SER A 217 -5.22 -8.04 -9.42
C SER A 217 -5.07 -9.21 -8.45
N ARG A 218 -4.89 -8.94 -7.14
CA ARG A 218 -4.76 -9.99 -6.11
C ARG A 218 -6.04 -10.78 -5.84
N LYS A 219 -7.18 -10.29 -6.33
CA LYS A 219 -8.50 -10.92 -6.19
C LYS A 219 -9.05 -11.41 -7.54
N ILE A 220 -8.23 -11.43 -8.58
CA ILE A 220 -8.47 -12.22 -9.77
C ILE A 220 -8.18 -13.68 -9.44
N ARG A 221 -9.11 -14.56 -9.77
CA ARG A 221 -8.97 -16.02 -9.58
C ARG A 221 -9.18 -16.74 -10.89
N ALA A 222 -8.41 -17.81 -11.11
CA ALA A 222 -8.76 -18.75 -12.16
C ALA A 222 -10.10 -19.44 -11.81
N PRO A 223 -10.88 -19.91 -12.81
CA PRO A 223 -12.16 -20.55 -12.55
C PRO A 223 -12.10 -21.71 -11.53
N GLU A 224 -10.97 -22.42 -11.48
CA GLU A 224 -10.71 -23.52 -10.55
C GLU A 224 -10.38 -23.10 -9.11
N GLU A 225 -10.05 -21.83 -8.87
CA GLU A 225 -9.76 -21.27 -7.54
C GLU A 225 -10.94 -20.48 -6.95
N GLU A 226 -12.06 -20.41 -7.67
CA GLU A 226 -13.24 -19.73 -7.15
C GLU A 226 -13.79 -20.48 -5.94
N ILE A 227 -14.04 -19.74 -4.85
CA ILE A 227 -14.54 -20.28 -3.59
C ILE A 227 -15.99 -19.82 -3.44
N ASP A 228 -16.91 -20.74 -3.22
CA ASP A 228 -18.31 -20.42 -2.96
C ASP A 228 -18.46 -19.54 -1.71
N GLY A 229 -19.20 -18.44 -1.87
CA GLY A 229 -19.44 -17.47 -0.79
C GLY A 229 -18.32 -16.44 -0.56
N VAL A 230 -17.21 -16.49 -1.31
CA VAL A 230 -16.14 -15.47 -1.26
C VAL A 230 -16.24 -14.53 -2.46
N ASP A 231 -16.33 -13.23 -2.22
CA ASP A 231 -16.36 -12.23 -3.30
C ASP A 231 -15.01 -12.14 -4.02
N SER A 232 -15.06 -12.19 -5.35
CA SER A 232 -13.92 -12.02 -6.26
C SER A 232 -14.32 -11.11 -7.43
N TYR A 233 -13.37 -10.41 -8.04
CA TYR A 233 -13.66 -9.57 -9.21
C TYR A 233 -14.00 -10.42 -10.43
N THR A 234 -13.47 -11.63 -10.52
CA THR A 234 -13.75 -12.61 -11.57
C THR A 234 -15.17 -13.16 -11.47
N ARG A 235 -15.76 -13.26 -10.27
CA ARG A 235 -17.18 -13.57 -10.10
C ARG A 235 -18.10 -12.39 -10.49
N LEU A 236 -17.69 -11.15 -10.20
CA LEU A 236 -18.49 -9.96 -10.49
C LEU A 236 -18.49 -9.58 -11.98
N PHE A 237 -17.32 -9.61 -12.63
CA PHE A 237 -17.12 -9.14 -14.01
C PHE A 237 -16.88 -10.27 -15.02
N GLY A 238 -16.86 -11.53 -14.56
CA GLY A 238 -16.35 -12.65 -15.34
C GLY A 238 -14.82 -12.68 -15.35
N THR A 239 -14.26 -13.85 -15.69
CA THR A 239 -12.81 -14.11 -15.68
C THR A 239 -12.02 -13.02 -16.40
N TYR A 240 -12.43 -12.64 -17.60
CA TYR A 240 -11.72 -11.64 -18.40
C TYR A 240 -12.13 -10.21 -18.09
N GLY A 241 -13.35 -9.97 -17.61
CA GLY A 241 -13.79 -8.61 -17.24
C GLY A 241 -12.97 -8.03 -16.10
N ALA A 242 -12.59 -8.84 -15.12
CA ALA A 242 -11.68 -8.43 -14.05
C ALA A 242 -10.28 -8.05 -14.59
N ALA A 243 -9.77 -8.80 -15.57
CA ALA A 243 -8.49 -8.50 -16.19
C ALA A 243 -8.54 -7.20 -17.04
N TYR A 244 -9.64 -6.94 -17.73
CA TYR A 244 -9.85 -5.66 -18.43
C TYR A 244 -9.96 -4.49 -17.45
N LEU A 245 -10.58 -4.69 -16.27
CA LEU A 245 -10.64 -3.66 -15.24
C LEU A 245 -9.23 -3.27 -14.75
N VAL A 246 -8.33 -4.24 -14.53
CA VAL A 246 -6.92 -3.98 -14.22
C VAL A 246 -6.27 -3.13 -15.31
N LEU A 247 -6.51 -3.44 -16.58
CA LEU A 247 -5.94 -2.66 -17.68
C LEU A 247 -6.49 -1.23 -17.73
N VAL A 248 -7.81 -1.05 -17.57
CA VAL A 248 -8.43 0.28 -17.59
C VAL A 248 -7.88 1.14 -16.45
N ILE A 249 -7.79 0.60 -15.23
CA ILE A 249 -7.19 1.29 -14.09
C ILE A 249 -5.74 1.66 -14.40
N ARG A 250 -4.98 0.75 -15.02
CA ARG A 250 -3.58 0.99 -15.41
C ARG A 250 -3.44 2.11 -16.43
N VAL A 251 -4.31 2.17 -17.43
CA VAL A 251 -4.29 3.28 -18.41
C VAL A 251 -4.56 4.62 -17.72
N ILE A 252 -5.51 4.65 -16.77
CA ILE A 252 -5.83 5.87 -16.02
C ILE A 252 -4.63 6.29 -15.16
N ASP A 253 -4.04 5.38 -14.38
CA ASP A 253 -2.90 5.72 -13.51
C ASP A 253 -1.70 6.23 -14.32
N THR A 254 -1.37 5.57 -15.42
CA THR A 254 -0.21 5.89 -16.26
C THR A 254 -0.45 7.23 -16.96
N GLY A 255 -1.69 7.50 -17.36
CA GLY A 255 -2.11 8.80 -17.90
C GLY A 255 -1.93 9.93 -16.89
N LEU A 256 -2.41 9.77 -15.66
CA LEU A 256 -2.25 10.77 -14.60
C LEU A 256 -0.79 11.08 -14.30
N VAL A 257 0.02 10.03 -14.13
CA VAL A 257 1.47 10.17 -13.92
C VAL A 257 2.14 10.88 -15.08
N THR A 258 1.78 10.51 -16.32
CA THR A 258 2.34 11.13 -17.53
C THR A 258 1.99 12.62 -17.59
N LEU A 259 0.75 13.01 -17.26
CA LEU A 259 0.34 14.41 -17.23
C LEU A 259 1.16 15.24 -16.23
N VAL A 260 1.36 14.72 -15.01
CA VAL A 260 2.20 15.37 -13.99
C VAL A 260 3.65 15.44 -14.44
N GLY A 261 4.17 14.37 -15.03
CA GLY A 261 5.53 14.33 -15.57
C GLY A 261 5.74 15.35 -16.69
N LEU A 262 4.77 15.51 -17.58
CA LEU A 262 4.82 16.49 -18.67
C LEU A 262 4.79 17.92 -18.13
N HIS A 263 3.98 18.17 -17.10
CA HIS A 263 3.94 19.47 -16.43
C HIS A 263 5.29 19.84 -15.80
N LEU A 264 5.97 18.86 -15.18
CA LEU A 264 7.29 19.05 -14.56
C LEU A 264 8.46 19.02 -15.55
N GLY A 265 8.21 18.71 -16.83
CA GLY A 265 9.27 18.59 -17.83
C GLY A 265 10.24 17.44 -17.54
N LEU A 266 9.76 16.33 -16.98
CA LEU A 266 10.60 15.16 -16.72
C LEU A 266 11.25 14.63 -18.00
N SER A 267 12.38 13.95 -17.88
CA SER A 267 13.16 13.52 -19.03
C SER A 267 12.64 12.22 -19.68
N ALA A 268 13.16 11.93 -20.88
CA ALA A 268 12.75 10.78 -21.69
C ALA A 268 12.88 9.41 -20.99
N TRP A 269 13.88 9.21 -20.12
CA TRP A 269 14.07 7.89 -19.49
C TRP A 269 12.91 7.52 -18.56
N PHE A 270 12.32 8.51 -17.87
CA PHE A 270 11.19 8.28 -16.98
C PHE A 270 10.00 7.74 -17.77
N TYR A 271 9.69 8.36 -18.92
CA TYR A 271 8.63 7.88 -19.81
C TYR A 271 8.94 6.53 -20.44
N VAL A 272 10.20 6.27 -20.83
CA VAL A 272 10.60 4.94 -21.34
C VAL A 272 10.34 3.88 -20.27
N LEU A 273 10.69 4.15 -19.01
CA LEU A 273 10.42 3.23 -17.91
C LEU A 273 8.92 3.04 -17.67
N LEU A 274 8.11 4.11 -17.69
CA LEU A 274 6.65 3.99 -17.58
C LEU A 274 6.06 3.11 -18.68
N VAL A 275 6.50 3.28 -19.92
CA VAL A 275 6.10 2.42 -21.04
C VAL A 275 6.52 0.98 -20.79
N LEU A 276 7.74 0.72 -20.33
CA LEU A 276 8.19 -0.65 -20.01
C LEU A 276 7.35 -1.29 -18.90
N LEU A 277 7.05 -0.55 -17.82
CA LEU A 277 6.20 -1.02 -16.73
C LEU A 277 4.77 -1.32 -17.22
N PHE A 278 4.21 -0.44 -18.05
CA PHE A 278 2.92 -0.67 -18.70
C PHE A 278 2.93 -1.93 -19.57
N MET A 279 4.00 -2.13 -20.35
CA MET A 279 4.17 -3.33 -21.18
C MET A 279 4.28 -4.61 -20.35
N VAL A 280 4.94 -4.59 -19.19
CA VAL A 280 4.96 -5.74 -18.26
C VAL A 280 3.55 -6.08 -17.78
N CYS A 281 2.75 -5.08 -17.40
CA CYS A 281 1.34 -5.30 -17.06
C CYS A 281 0.55 -5.86 -18.25
N MET A 282 0.81 -5.39 -19.47
CA MET A 282 0.18 -5.91 -20.68
C MET A 282 0.54 -7.37 -20.95
N VAL A 283 1.80 -7.75 -20.76
CA VAL A 283 2.24 -9.15 -20.86
C VAL A 283 1.48 -10.01 -19.85
N GLY A 284 1.32 -9.57 -18.60
CA GLY A 284 0.52 -10.28 -17.60
C GLY A 284 -0.93 -10.49 -18.02
N PHE A 285 -1.57 -9.43 -18.54
CA PHE A 285 -2.92 -9.50 -19.07
C PHE A 285 -3.04 -10.54 -20.19
N PHE A 286 -2.15 -10.49 -21.19
CA PHE A 286 -2.20 -11.44 -22.31
C PHE A 286 -1.88 -12.87 -21.89
N GLN A 287 -0.93 -13.06 -20.98
CA GLN A 287 -0.64 -14.38 -20.40
C GLN A 287 -1.90 -14.97 -19.74
N PHE A 288 -2.58 -14.21 -18.88
CA PHE A 288 -3.82 -14.67 -18.25
C PHE A 288 -4.95 -14.89 -19.26
N ARG A 289 -5.05 -14.03 -20.28
CA ARG A 289 -6.09 -14.12 -21.32
C ARG A 289 -5.94 -15.35 -22.21
N PHE A 290 -4.72 -15.72 -22.58
CA PHE A 290 -4.45 -16.85 -23.47
C PHE A 290 -4.20 -18.16 -22.71
N GLN A 291 -3.75 -18.08 -21.46
CA GLN A 291 -3.48 -19.23 -20.59
C GLN A 291 -4.07 -18.96 -19.21
N THR A 292 -5.38 -19.11 -19.07
CA THR A 292 -6.07 -18.86 -17.81
C THR A 292 -5.72 -19.97 -16.80
N SER A 293 -4.94 -19.62 -15.78
CA SER A 293 -4.49 -20.53 -14.72
C SER A 293 -4.21 -19.75 -13.43
N PRO A 294 -4.12 -20.44 -12.27
CA PRO A 294 -3.72 -19.83 -11.00
C PRO A 294 -2.39 -19.09 -11.09
N THR A 295 -1.45 -19.67 -11.83
CA THR A 295 -0.11 -19.11 -12.03
C THR A 295 -0.15 -17.80 -12.80
N THR A 296 -0.98 -17.69 -13.84
CA THR A 296 -1.08 -16.44 -14.62
C THR A 296 -1.92 -15.38 -13.90
N ALA A 297 -2.92 -15.78 -13.10
CA ALA A 297 -3.62 -14.87 -12.19
C ALA A 297 -2.67 -14.26 -11.15
N HIS A 298 -1.86 -15.10 -10.49
CA HIS A 298 -0.88 -14.63 -9.51
C HIS A 298 0.21 -13.74 -10.12
N ARG A 299 0.61 -13.98 -11.38
CA ARG A 299 1.52 -13.06 -12.09
C ARG A 299 0.95 -11.66 -12.25
N MET A 300 -0.36 -11.51 -12.45
CA MET A 300 -0.98 -10.17 -12.52
C MET A 300 -0.81 -9.41 -11.21
N GLU A 301 -0.99 -10.08 -10.06
CA GLU A 301 -0.73 -9.52 -8.73
C GLU A 301 0.74 -9.09 -8.59
N ILE A 302 1.68 -9.97 -8.95
CA ILE A 302 3.12 -9.67 -8.89
C ILE A 302 3.46 -8.45 -9.75
N TYR A 303 2.98 -8.40 -10.99
CA TYR A 303 3.27 -7.28 -11.89
C TYR A 303 2.64 -5.98 -11.41
N ALA A 304 1.43 -6.03 -10.83
CA ALA A 304 0.83 -4.86 -10.20
C ALA A 304 1.67 -4.37 -9.01
N GLY A 305 2.16 -5.29 -8.16
CA GLY A 305 3.03 -4.99 -7.03
C GLY A 305 4.39 -4.40 -7.43
N ILE A 306 5.05 -5.01 -8.43
CA ILE A 306 6.31 -4.49 -9.01
C ILE A 306 6.10 -3.09 -9.56
N TYR A 307 4.98 -2.84 -10.25
CA TYR A 307 4.67 -1.52 -10.75
C TYR A 307 4.66 -0.48 -9.63
N ILE A 308 3.94 -0.72 -8.51
CA ILE A 308 3.83 0.26 -7.41
C ILE A 308 5.22 0.74 -7.00
N PHE A 309 6.07 -0.22 -6.65
CA PHE A 309 7.41 0.06 -6.16
C PHE A 309 8.30 0.71 -7.23
N ALA A 310 8.33 0.15 -8.44
CA ALA A 310 9.21 0.61 -9.50
C ALA A 310 8.85 2.02 -9.99
N PHE A 311 7.56 2.34 -10.07
CA PHE A 311 7.08 3.65 -10.46
C PHE A 311 7.43 4.72 -9.42
N ASP A 312 7.11 4.47 -8.14
CA ASP A 312 7.39 5.43 -7.06
C ASP A 312 8.90 5.70 -6.96
N LEU A 313 9.71 4.64 -6.99
CA LEU A 313 11.16 4.75 -6.97
C LEU A 313 11.69 5.51 -8.20
N ALA A 314 11.13 5.27 -9.39
CA ALA A 314 11.54 5.98 -10.60
C ALA A 314 11.25 7.48 -10.52
N LEU A 315 10.08 7.87 -10.02
CA LEU A 315 9.74 9.28 -9.85
C LEU A 315 10.69 9.94 -8.83
N ALA A 316 10.94 9.29 -7.71
CA ALA A 316 11.88 9.79 -6.70
C ALA A 316 13.30 9.95 -7.28
N ILE A 317 13.78 8.97 -8.05
CA ILE A 317 15.09 9.04 -8.72
C ILE A 317 15.12 10.17 -9.73
N GLU A 318 14.06 10.36 -10.53
CA GLU A 318 14.03 11.42 -11.54
C GLU A 318 14.07 12.81 -10.92
N LEU A 319 13.24 13.04 -9.91
CA LEU A 319 13.20 14.32 -9.21
C LEU A 319 14.51 14.57 -8.46
N GLY A 320 15.05 13.55 -7.79
CA GLY A 320 16.34 13.64 -7.11
C GLY A 320 17.51 13.91 -8.07
N ARG A 321 17.49 13.34 -9.29
CA ARG A 321 18.49 13.60 -10.32
C ARG A 321 18.35 15.00 -10.92
N THR A 322 17.11 15.48 -11.09
CA THR A 322 16.80 16.77 -11.72
C THR A 322 17.12 17.94 -10.80
N TYR A 323 16.79 17.83 -9.52
CA TYR A 323 16.91 18.92 -8.54
C TYR A 323 18.06 18.72 -7.53
N GLY A 324 18.73 17.55 -7.54
CA GLY A 324 19.74 17.19 -6.55
C GLY A 324 19.13 16.72 -5.23
N ILE A 325 19.87 15.90 -4.47
CA ILE A 325 19.47 15.42 -3.14
C ILE A 325 20.46 15.93 -2.09
N GLN A 326 19.94 16.51 -1.01
CA GLN A 326 20.69 16.92 0.17
C GLN A 326 20.18 16.17 1.40
N PHE A 327 21.11 15.83 2.29
CA PHE A 327 20.78 15.23 3.58
C PHE A 327 21.07 16.25 4.67
N SER A 328 20.02 16.83 5.23
CA SER A 328 20.13 17.85 6.27
C SER A 328 20.02 17.14 7.62
N GLY A 329 21.18 16.79 8.20
CA GLY A 329 21.28 16.25 9.54
C GLY A 329 21.51 17.36 10.56
N ALA A 330 20.44 17.94 11.09
CA ALA A 330 20.52 18.77 12.29
C ALA A 330 19.37 18.35 13.23
N LEU A 331 19.74 17.70 14.33
CA LEU A 331 18.93 17.58 15.53
C LEU A 331 18.82 18.95 16.21
#